data_AF-A0A2H1WUW3-F1
#
_entry.id   AF-A0A2H1WUW3-F1
#
_cell.length_a   1.000
_cell.length_b   1.000
_cell.length_c   1.000
_cell.angle_alpha   90.00
_cell.angle_beta   90.00
_cell.angle_gamma   90.00
#
_symmetry.space_group_name_H-M   'P 1'
#
loop_
_entity.id
_entity.type
_entity.pdbx_description
1 polymer ?
#
loop_
_entity_poly.entity_id
_entity_poly.type
_entity_poly.pdbx_seq_one_letter_code
_entity_poly.pdbx_strand_id
1 'polypeptide(L)'
;DLPAQLTGSGELVVRSLVSDGCFLYVYTSKGLLKIGSGYGSSIRQHVYMHKPDFFASDRHGWLGYCKNKLYLRIGRKKTEVYEIDRETLEVRNLIRLDPGQPAPVEPKSAVFTDGNQLGLILLTNFDNLTIRLYDADCQPERDEGTATTTLTSQKEINVHLLRRRTLILGRSPFEDGMSRRATELDAPIAMQLDDNDDDPLLSIYGGQDFALLTTTSGKV
;
A
#
# COMPACT_ATOMS: atom_id res chain seq x y z
N ASP A 1 -4.92 25.69 -15.48
CA ASP A 1 -4.92 25.00 -16.78
C ASP A 1 -4.01 23.80 -16.78
N LEU A 2 -4.44 22.70 -17.41
CA LEU A 2 -3.63 21.49 -17.57
C LEU A 2 -2.57 21.74 -18.67
N PRO A 3 -1.32 21.26 -18.49
CA PRO A 3 -0.30 21.33 -19.53
C PRO A 3 -0.79 20.82 -20.89
N ALA A 4 -0.45 21.54 -21.97
CA ALA A 4 -0.88 21.20 -23.33
C ALA A 4 -0.51 19.76 -23.74
N GLN A 5 0.61 19.24 -23.24
CA GLN A 5 1.03 17.85 -23.50
C GLN A 5 0.08 16.79 -22.89
N LEU A 6 -0.68 17.13 -21.85
CA LEU A 6 -1.70 16.23 -21.28
C LEU A 6 -2.98 16.20 -22.11
N THR A 7 -3.24 17.28 -22.87
CA THR A 7 -4.46 17.47 -23.68
C THR A 7 -4.37 16.92 -25.11
N GLY A 8 -3.24 16.33 -25.50
CA GLY A 8 -3.05 15.70 -26.81
C GLY A 8 -3.91 14.45 -27.04
N SER A 9 -3.99 13.98 -28.29
CA SER A 9 -4.75 12.79 -28.69
C SER A 9 -4.26 11.53 -27.96
N GLY A 10 -5.18 10.85 -27.28
CA GLY A 10 -4.91 9.65 -26.47
C GLY A 10 -5.38 9.80 -25.03
N GLU A 11 -5.99 8.74 -24.50
CA GLU A 11 -6.53 8.68 -23.14
C GLU A 11 -5.44 8.88 -22.09
N LEU A 12 -5.70 9.78 -21.13
CA LEU A 12 -4.85 9.95 -19.96
C LEU A 12 -5.21 8.89 -18.92
N VAL A 13 -4.30 7.95 -18.68
CA VAL A 13 -4.48 6.87 -17.71
C VAL A 13 -3.67 7.21 -16.46
N VAL A 14 -4.34 7.36 -15.31
CA VAL A 14 -3.66 7.47 -14.01
C VAL A 14 -3.23 6.07 -13.58
N ARG A 15 -1.94 5.91 -13.30
CA ARG A 15 -1.32 4.62 -12.94
C ARG A 15 -1.15 4.48 -11.43
N SER A 16 -0.75 5.55 -10.76
CA SER A 16 -0.59 5.62 -9.31
C SER A 16 -0.61 7.08 -8.87
N LEU A 17 -0.96 7.32 -7.61
CA LEU A 17 -0.86 8.62 -6.97
C LEU A 17 -0.38 8.48 -5.53
N VAL A 18 0.22 9.54 -4.99
CA VAL A 18 0.57 9.66 -3.58
C VAL A 18 0.56 11.13 -3.16
N SER A 19 0.29 11.40 -1.89
CA SER A 19 0.30 12.76 -1.32
C SER A 19 1.39 12.88 -0.28
N ASP A 20 2.06 14.04 -0.22
CA ASP A 20 2.91 14.42 0.91
C ASP A 20 2.21 15.39 1.88
N GLY A 21 0.90 15.63 1.67
CA GLY A 21 0.08 16.58 2.40
C GLY A 21 -0.04 17.94 1.70
N CYS A 22 1.06 18.47 1.14
CA CYS A 22 1.06 19.74 0.41
C CYS A 22 0.79 19.52 -1.09
N PHE A 23 1.38 18.49 -1.66
CA PHE A 23 1.29 18.16 -3.06
C PHE A 23 0.78 16.73 -3.27
N LEU A 24 0.00 16.56 -4.33
CA LEU A 24 -0.37 15.29 -4.91
C LEU A 24 0.58 15.00 -6.08
N TYR A 25 1.28 13.88 -6.00
CA TYR A 25 2.10 13.34 -7.07
C TYR A 25 1.29 12.32 -7.85
N VAL A 26 1.22 12.48 -9.18
CA VAL A 26 0.38 11.63 -10.03
C VAL A 26 1.22 11.07 -11.17
N TYR A 27 1.38 9.74 -11.19
CA TYR A 27 2.04 9.03 -12.27
C TYR A 27 1.00 8.56 -13.29
N THR A 28 1.22 8.89 -14.56
CA THR A 28 0.23 8.71 -15.63
C THR A 28 0.85 8.09 -16.89
N SER A 29 0.01 7.78 -17.87
CA SER A 29 0.45 7.41 -19.24
C SER A 29 1.21 8.51 -19.98
N LYS A 30 1.21 9.75 -19.50
CA LYS A 30 1.87 10.90 -20.15
C LYS A 30 3.03 11.48 -19.32
N GLY A 31 3.37 10.87 -18.18
CA GLY A 31 4.46 11.29 -17.31
C GLY A 31 4.06 11.48 -15.85
N LEU A 32 4.86 12.26 -15.11
CA LEU A 32 4.70 12.51 -13.68
C LEU A 32 4.31 13.97 -13.41
N LEU A 33 3.31 14.18 -12.56
CA LEU A 33 2.81 15.50 -12.20
C LEU A 33 2.99 15.77 -10.70
N LYS A 34 3.22 17.04 -10.35
CA LYS A 34 3.12 17.60 -8.99
C LYS A 34 1.97 18.62 -8.98
N ILE A 35 0.90 18.31 -8.26
CA ILE A 35 -0.34 19.08 -8.23
C ILE A 35 -0.59 19.59 -6.80
N GLY A 36 -0.97 20.85 -6.63
CA GLY A 36 -1.29 21.40 -5.31
C GLY A 36 -2.55 20.78 -4.71
N SER A 37 -2.48 20.38 -3.43
CA SER A 37 -3.62 19.83 -2.69
C SER A 37 -4.59 20.91 -2.22
N GLY A 38 -4.12 22.15 -2.05
CA GLY A 38 -4.83 23.23 -1.35
C GLY A 38 -4.38 23.41 0.11
N TYR A 39 -3.48 22.57 0.60
CA TYR A 39 -2.85 22.67 1.93
C TYR A 39 -1.37 23.01 1.80
N GLY A 40 -0.72 23.38 2.92
CA GLY A 40 0.72 23.66 2.94
C GLY A 40 1.14 24.82 2.03
N SER A 41 0.26 25.81 1.86
CA SER A 41 0.41 26.95 0.94
C SER A 41 0.36 26.61 -0.56
N SER A 42 -0.02 25.38 -0.94
CA SER A 42 -0.29 25.04 -2.33
C SER A 42 -1.67 25.53 -2.79
N ILE A 43 -1.78 25.87 -4.07
CA ILE A 43 -3.05 26.20 -4.72
C ILE A 43 -3.70 24.89 -5.17
N ARG A 44 -4.94 24.64 -4.69
CA ARG A 44 -5.71 23.45 -5.02
C ARG A 44 -5.81 23.27 -6.54
N GLN A 45 -5.51 22.06 -7.02
CA GLN A 45 -5.55 21.66 -8.44
C GLN A 45 -4.54 22.38 -9.37
N HIS A 46 -3.67 23.25 -8.85
CA HIS A 46 -2.64 23.87 -9.67
C HIS A 46 -1.53 22.86 -9.99
N VAL A 47 -1.18 22.72 -11.28
CA VAL A 47 -0.05 21.89 -11.70
C VAL A 47 1.23 22.71 -11.52
N TYR A 48 1.98 22.41 -10.48
CA TYR A 48 3.26 23.07 -10.19
C TYR A 48 4.38 22.55 -11.08
N MET A 49 4.35 21.25 -11.41
CA MET A 49 5.35 20.64 -12.25
C MET A 49 4.77 19.47 -13.04
N HIS A 50 5.29 19.30 -14.25
CA HIS A 50 5.00 18.17 -15.11
C HIS A 50 6.29 17.71 -15.78
N LYS A 51 6.66 16.45 -15.57
CA LYS A 51 7.75 15.79 -16.29
C LYS A 51 7.15 14.86 -17.35
N PRO A 52 7.13 15.28 -18.63
CA PRO A 52 6.54 14.48 -19.70
C PRO A 52 7.37 13.21 -19.94
N ASP A 53 6.72 12.20 -20.50
CA ASP A 53 7.34 10.93 -20.94
C ASP A 53 8.09 10.16 -19.84
N PHE A 54 7.91 10.54 -18.58
CA PHE A 54 8.54 9.89 -17.43
C PHE A 54 8.02 8.46 -17.28
N PHE A 55 8.76 7.50 -17.83
CA PHE A 55 8.37 6.09 -17.92
C PHE A 55 6.97 5.87 -18.55
N ALA A 56 6.59 6.72 -19.50
CA ALA A 56 5.25 6.72 -20.10
C ALA A 56 4.88 5.41 -20.84
N SER A 57 5.84 4.55 -21.20
CA SER A 57 5.56 3.25 -21.82
C SER A 57 5.04 2.19 -20.83
N ASP A 58 5.31 2.33 -19.53
CA ASP A 58 5.07 1.27 -18.55
C ASP A 58 3.64 1.26 -17.99
N ARG A 59 2.85 0.23 -18.33
CA ARG A 59 1.42 0.15 -17.97
C ARG A 59 1.12 0.14 -16.46
N HIS A 60 2.09 -0.20 -15.62
CA HIS A 60 1.90 -0.36 -14.18
C HIS A 60 3.00 0.38 -13.43
N GLY A 61 2.63 0.98 -12.30
CA GLY A 61 3.61 1.51 -11.36
C GLY A 61 3.00 1.71 -9.99
N TRP A 62 3.86 2.04 -9.04
CA TRP A 62 3.47 2.40 -7.68
C TRP A 62 4.26 3.66 -7.29
N LEU A 63 3.58 4.64 -6.72
CA LEU A 63 4.19 5.81 -6.10
C LEU A 63 4.09 5.67 -4.58
N GLY A 64 5.16 6.04 -3.89
CA GLY A 64 5.19 6.11 -2.43
C GLY A 64 5.91 7.35 -1.94
N TYR A 65 5.45 7.88 -0.82
CA TYR A 65 6.08 8.98 -0.11
C TYR A 65 6.50 8.49 1.27
N CYS A 66 7.79 8.55 1.55
CA CYS A 66 8.38 8.01 2.77
C CYS A 66 9.51 8.91 3.21
N LYS A 67 9.51 9.34 4.49
CA LYS A 67 10.53 10.21 5.08
C LYS A 67 10.98 11.36 4.17
N ASN A 68 10.01 12.14 3.67
CA ASN A 68 10.28 13.32 2.85
C ASN A 68 10.93 13.03 1.47
N LYS A 69 10.89 11.78 1.02
CA LYS A 69 11.38 11.31 -0.29
C LYS A 69 10.24 10.69 -1.08
N LEU A 70 10.31 10.82 -2.40
CA LEU A 70 9.34 10.25 -3.34
C LEU A 70 9.95 9.04 -4.03
N TYR A 71 9.18 7.97 -4.14
CA TYR A 71 9.62 6.70 -4.74
C TYR A 71 8.66 6.28 -5.85
N LEU A 72 9.21 5.72 -6.92
CA LEU A 72 8.45 5.10 -8.01
C LEU A 72 8.93 3.68 -8.24
N ARG A 73 8.00 2.72 -8.21
CA ARG A 73 8.21 1.40 -8.79
C ARG A 73 7.59 1.34 -10.17
N ILE A 74 8.33 0.74 -11.11
CA ILE A 74 7.84 0.49 -12.47
C ILE A 74 7.58 -1.00 -12.65
N GLY A 75 6.37 -1.33 -13.12
CA GLY A 75 5.94 -2.71 -13.26
C GLY A 75 5.53 -3.36 -11.92
N ARG A 76 5.15 -4.64 -12.00
CA ARG A 76 4.64 -5.42 -10.85
C ARG A 76 5.65 -6.42 -10.27
N LYS A 77 6.67 -6.78 -11.04
CA LYS A 77 7.59 -7.89 -10.71
C LYS A 77 8.94 -7.45 -10.18
N LYS A 78 9.28 -6.16 -10.34
CA LYS A 78 10.55 -5.58 -9.92
C LYS A 78 10.53 -5.30 -8.42
N THR A 79 11.67 -5.49 -7.76
CA THR A 79 11.88 -5.05 -6.37
C THR A 79 12.68 -3.76 -6.31
N GLU A 80 13.06 -3.21 -7.47
CA GLU A 80 13.69 -1.92 -7.58
C GLU A 80 12.67 -0.77 -7.55
N VAL A 81 13.02 0.30 -6.84
CA VAL A 81 12.29 1.57 -6.79
C VAL A 81 13.24 2.71 -7.12
N TYR A 82 12.77 3.67 -7.90
CA TYR A 82 13.48 4.90 -8.21
C TYR A 82 13.21 5.91 -7.12
N GLU A 83 14.24 6.45 -6.49
CA GLU A 83 14.13 7.66 -5.67
C GLU A 83 14.04 8.88 -6.60
N ILE A 84 13.02 9.71 -6.39
CA ILE A 84 12.72 10.88 -7.21
C ILE A 84 12.88 12.15 -6.39
N ASP A 85 13.57 13.12 -6.96
CA ASP A 85 13.62 14.48 -6.46
C ASP A 85 12.23 15.13 -6.54
N ARG A 86 11.70 15.60 -5.41
CA ARG A 86 10.36 16.22 -5.35
C ARG A 86 10.29 17.63 -5.93
N GLU A 87 11.43 18.30 -6.07
CA GLU A 87 11.52 19.65 -6.61
C GLU A 87 11.88 19.66 -8.09
N THR A 88 12.57 18.64 -8.62
CA THR A 88 12.93 18.56 -10.04
C THR A 88 12.23 17.44 -10.81
N LEU A 89 11.58 16.49 -10.11
CA LEU A 89 11.03 15.24 -10.63
C LEU A 89 12.07 14.35 -11.34
N GLU A 90 13.35 14.53 -11.04
CA GLU A 90 14.43 13.70 -11.60
C GLU A 90 14.71 12.47 -10.76
N VAL A 91 15.14 11.39 -11.42
CA VAL A 91 15.60 10.18 -10.74
C VAL A 91 16.95 10.48 -10.09
N ARG A 92 17.01 10.35 -8.76
CA ARG A 92 18.24 10.54 -7.98
C ARG A 92 18.99 9.22 -7.77
N ASN A 93 18.26 8.14 -7.53
CA ASN A 93 18.85 6.84 -7.24
C ASN A 93 17.95 5.69 -7.69
N LEU A 94 18.56 4.53 -7.93
CA LEU A 94 17.85 3.27 -8.10
C LEU A 94 18.11 2.42 -6.85
N ILE A 95 17.05 2.08 -6.12
CA ILE A 95 17.13 1.32 -4.87
C ILE A 95 16.54 -0.06 -5.08
N ARG A 96 17.31 -1.10 -4.79
CA ARG A 96 16.84 -2.49 -4.79
C ARG A 96 16.41 -2.88 -3.38
N LEU A 97 15.15 -3.25 -3.21
CA LEU A 97 14.67 -3.86 -1.97
C LEU A 97 15.03 -5.35 -2.01
N ASP A 98 15.92 -5.80 -1.12
CA ASP A 98 16.36 -7.19 -1.08
C ASP A 98 15.21 -8.12 -0.66
N PRO A 99 14.73 -9.03 -1.53
CA PRO A 99 13.64 -9.95 -1.19
C PRO A 99 14.05 -11.04 -0.19
N GLY A 100 15.35 -11.16 0.15
CA GLY A 100 15.90 -12.17 1.02
C GLY A 100 15.96 -13.57 0.39
N GLN A 101 16.30 -14.56 1.22
CA GLN A 101 16.46 -15.97 0.80
C GLN A 101 15.47 -16.88 1.54
N PRO A 102 14.90 -17.91 0.87
CA PRO A 102 15.08 -18.24 -0.55
C PRO A 102 14.38 -17.24 -1.48
N ALA A 103 14.92 -17.05 -2.68
CA ALA A 103 14.31 -16.19 -3.68
C ALA A 103 12.87 -16.66 -4.00
N PRO A 104 11.89 -15.75 -4.12
CA PRO A 104 10.50 -16.12 -4.42
C PRO A 104 10.38 -16.96 -5.70
N VAL A 105 9.56 -18.02 -5.66
CA VAL A 105 9.29 -18.90 -6.82
C VAL A 105 8.58 -18.12 -7.95
N GLU A 106 7.73 -17.15 -7.59
CA GLU A 106 7.19 -16.16 -8.50
C GLU A 106 7.53 -14.75 -8.00
N PRO A 107 8.00 -13.83 -8.87
CA PRO A 107 8.33 -12.47 -8.47
C PRO A 107 7.06 -11.60 -8.33
N LYS A 108 5.96 -12.13 -7.81
CA LYS A 108 4.78 -11.32 -7.50
C LYS A 108 5.07 -10.60 -6.20
N SER A 109 5.26 -9.29 -6.30
CA SER A 109 5.51 -8.44 -5.15
C SER A 109 4.64 -7.19 -5.18
N ALA A 110 4.33 -6.69 -4.00
CA ALA A 110 3.79 -5.35 -3.81
C ALA A 110 4.77 -4.53 -3.00
N VAL A 111 4.94 -3.26 -3.37
CA VAL A 111 5.69 -2.30 -2.57
C VAL A 111 4.69 -1.38 -1.89
N PHE A 112 4.98 -1.00 -0.66
CA PHE A 112 4.18 -0.05 0.10
C PHE A 112 5.09 0.81 0.97
N THR A 113 4.49 1.76 1.67
CA THR A 113 5.14 2.52 2.73
C THR A 113 4.11 2.85 3.81
N ASP A 114 4.58 2.94 5.05
CA ASP A 114 3.81 3.47 6.19
C ASP A 114 4.14 4.96 6.47
N GLY A 115 4.91 5.61 5.59
CA GLY A 115 5.40 6.98 5.74
C GLY A 115 6.80 7.07 6.39
N ASN A 116 7.23 6.03 7.11
CA ASN A 116 8.53 5.97 7.79
C ASN A 116 9.48 4.93 7.16
N GLN A 117 8.95 3.81 6.70
CA GLN A 117 9.69 2.71 6.11
C GLN A 117 9.15 2.38 4.72
N LEU A 118 10.02 1.85 3.87
CA LEU A 118 9.61 1.16 2.65
C LEU A 118 9.27 -0.29 3.01
N GLY A 119 8.27 -0.84 2.34
CA GLY A 119 7.80 -2.19 2.57
C GLY A 119 7.73 -3.00 1.28
N LEU A 120 8.07 -4.28 1.37
CA LEU A 120 7.95 -5.24 0.28
C LEU A 120 7.14 -6.44 0.77
N ILE A 121 6.04 -6.72 0.07
CA ILE A 121 5.20 -7.90 0.28
C ILE A 121 5.59 -8.91 -0.79
N LEU A 122 5.94 -10.11 -0.37
CA LEU A 122 6.36 -11.22 -1.21
C LEU A 122 5.42 -12.40 -0.99
N LEU A 123 4.95 -13.00 -2.07
CA LEU A 123 4.28 -14.29 -2.02
C LEU A 123 5.35 -15.39 -1.98
N THR A 124 5.51 -16.07 -0.84
CA THR A 124 6.52 -17.12 -0.68
C THR A 124 6.00 -18.49 -1.12
N ASN A 125 4.74 -18.78 -0.78
CA ASN A 125 3.97 -19.90 -1.31
C ASN A 125 2.50 -19.46 -1.46
N PHE A 126 1.59 -20.36 -1.86
CA PHE A 126 0.19 -20.01 -2.12
C PHE A 126 -0.56 -19.36 -0.95
N ASP A 127 -0.15 -19.63 0.29
CA ASP A 127 -0.86 -19.20 1.50
C ASP A 127 -0.03 -18.32 2.42
N ASN A 128 1.23 -18.02 2.07
CA ASN A 128 2.14 -17.26 2.91
C ASN A 128 2.62 -16.02 2.19
N LEU A 129 2.46 -14.89 2.88
CA LEU A 129 3.06 -13.62 2.53
C LEU A 129 4.18 -13.30 3.51
N THR A 130 5.34 -12.91 2.98
CA THR A 130 6.41 -12.33 3.78
C THR A 130 6.43 -10.83 3.53
N ILE A 131 6.34 -10.06 4.61
CA ILE A 131 6.41 -8.60 4.61
C ILE A 131 7.77 -8.20 5.16
N ARG A 132 8.56 -7.53 4.34
CA ARG A 132 9.86 -6.98 4.71
C ARG A 132 9.78 -5.46 4.79
N LEU A 133 10.39 -4.89 5.82
CA LEU A 133 10.46 -3.45 6.03
C LEU A 133 11.91 -2.97 5.98
N TYR A 134 12.13 -1.86 5.27
CA TYR A 134 13.43 -1.28 4.97
C TYR A 134 13.45 0.18 5.44
N ASP A 135 14.55 0.58 6.05
CA ASP A 135 14.75 1.98 6.39
C ASP A 135 15.17 2.76 5.15
N ALA A 136 14.37 3.77 4.81
CA ALA A 136 14.59 4.65 3.68
C ALA A 136 15.79 5.62 3.87
N ASP A 137 16.30 5.75 5.10
CA ASP A 137 17.46 6.59 5.42
C ASP A 137 18.76 5.81 5.54
N CYS A 138 18.70 4.48 5.63
CA CYS A 138 19.89 3.66 5.63
C CYS A 138 20.67 3.96 4.35
N GLN A 139 21.87 4.52 4.50
CA GLN A 139 22.85 4.68 3.43
C GLN A 139 23.57 3.34 3.27
N PRO A 140 23.32 2.56 2.21
CA PRO A 140 23.99 1.27 2.04
C PRO A 140 25.35 1.47 1.42
N GLU A 141 26.22 0.48 1.63
CA GLU A 141 27.51 0.41 0.96
C GLU A 141 27.29 0.48 -0.55
N ARG A 142 27.89 1.47 -1.20
CA ARG A 142 27.89 1.52 -2.67
C ARG A 142 28.76 0.37 -3.13
N ASP A 143 28.17 -0.67 -3.70
CA ASP A 143 28.93 -1.68 -4.43
C ASP A 143 29.69 -0.97 -5.56
N GLU A 144 31.01 -0.91 -5.43
CA GLU A 144 31.93 -0.30 -6.39
C GLU A 144 31.78 -0.98 -7.76
N GLY A 145 30.87 -0.47 -8.58
CA GLY A 145 30.62 -0.96 -9.94
C GLY A 145 29.18 -0.90 -10.42
N THR A 146 28.19 -0.71 -9.54
CA THR A 146 26.78 -0.58 -9.96
C THR A 146 26.08 0.64 -9.36
N ALA A 147 25.39 1.41 -10.20
CA ALA A 147 24.62 2.60 -9.82
C ALA A 147 23.32 2.29 -9.03
N THR A 148 23.23 1.12 -8.41
CA THR A 148 22.03 0.63 -7.70
C THR A 148 22.38 0.38 -6.25
N THR A 149 21.58 0.95 -5.36
CA THR A 149 21.73 0.84 -3.92
C THR A 149 20.83 -0.28 -3.38
N THR A 150 21.38 -1.30 -2.72
CA THR A 150 20.57 -2.40 -2.17
C THR A 150 20.26 -2.18 -0.69
N LEU A 151 18.98 -2.24 -0.32
CA LEU A 151 18.53 -2.18 1.07
C LEU A 151 18.22 -3.58 1.60
N THR A 152 18.77 -3.90 2.76
CA THR A 152 18.43 -5.11 3.53
C THR A 152 17.30 -4.81 4.51
N SER A 153 16.43 -5.80 4.73
CA SER A 153 15.25 -5.61 5.60
C SER A 153 15.66 -5.57 7.07
N GLN A 154 15.20 -4.56 7.80
CA GLN A 154 15.38 -4.46 9.26
C GLN A 154 14.37 -5.31 10.04
N LYS A 155 13.21 -5.55 9.44
CA LYS A 155 12.13 -6.34 10.04
C LYS A 155 11.47 -7.21 8.98
N GLU A 156 11.16 -8.43 9.38
CA GLU A 156 10.42 -9.41 8.59
C GLU A 156 9.20 -9.88 9.37
N ILE A 157 8.06 -9.99 8.69
CA ILE A 157 6.81 -10.49 9.25
C ILE A 157 6.28 -11.55 8.29
N ASN A 158 6.01 -12.75 8.81
CA ASN A 158 5.39 -13.82 8.03
C ASN A 158 3.90 -13.86 8.37
N VAL A 159 3.07 -13.74 7.33
CA VAL A 159 1.61 -13.68 7.44
C VAL A 159 1.03 -14.84 6.64
N HIS A 160 0.12 -15.57 7.27
CA HIS A 160 -0.67 -16.58 6.60
C HIS A 160 -1.93 -15.93 6.04
N LEU A 161 -2.20 -16.14 4.76
CA LEU A 161 -3.48 -15.85 4.13
C LEU A 161 -4.51 -16.81 4.72
N LEU A 162 -5.14 -16.37 5.81
CA LEU A 162 -6.30 -17.05 6.36
C LEU A 162 -7.41 -17.00 5.30
N ARG A 163 -7.73 -18.17 4.73
CA ARG A 163 -8.93 -18.33 3.89
C ARG A 163 -10.23 -18.26 4.69
N ARG A 164 -10.18 -17.93 5.98
CA ARG A 164 -11.36 -17.64 6.79
C ARG A 164 -11.92 -16.27 6.41
N ARG A 165 -12.96 -16.29 5.58
CA ARG A 165 -13.67 -15.09 5.15
C ARG A 165 -14.79 -14.82 6.13
N THR A 166 -14.50 -14.25 7.28
CA THR A 166 -15.55 -13.83 8.22
C THR A 166 -15.88 -12.37 7.99
N LEU A 167 -17.12 -12.08 7.63
CA LEU A 167 -17.66 -10.72 7.58
C LEU A 167 -18.41 -10.44 8.88
N ILE A 168 -18.00 -9.41 9.60
CA ILE A 168 -18.69 -8.96 10.81
C ILE A 168 -19.33 -7.60 10.52
N LEU A 169 -20.63 -7.50 10.75
CA LEU A 169 -21.44 -6.30 10.54
C LEU A 169 -22.28 -6.06 11.80
N GLY A 170 -22.43 -4.81 12.22
CA GLY A 170 -23.29 -4.44 13.35
C GLY A 170 -22.51 -3.74 14.46
N ARG A 171 -23.19 -3.44 15.57
CA ARG A 171 -22.63 -2.69 16.69
C ARG A 171 -22.30 -3.63 17.85
N SER A 172 -21.34 -3.26 18.69
CA SER A 172 -21.14 -3.97 19.96
C SER A 172 -22.42 -3.82 20.80
N PRO A 173 -22.95 -4.89 21.42
CA PRO A 173 -24.08 -4.78 22.35
C PRO A 173 -23.69 -4.03 23.62
N PHE A 174 -22.39 -3.78 23.82
CA PHE A 174 -21.85 -2.95 24.88
C PHE A 174 -21.98 -1.47 24.48
N GLU A 175 -23.13 -0.84 24.76
CA GLU A 175 -23.25 0.62 24.79
C GLU A 175 -23.36 1.13 26.23
N ASP A 176 -22.54 2.13 26.55
CA ASP A 176 -22.63 2.96 27.75
C ASP A 176 -23.98 3.70 27.79
N GLY A 177 -24.96 3.12 28.47
CA GLY A 177 -25.99 3.85 29.21
C GLY A 177 -27.02 4.73 28.47
N MET A 178 -27.04 4.87 27.13
CA MET A 178 -27.95 5.84 26.47
C MET A 178 -28.61 5.48 25.12
N SER A 179 -28.75 4.22 24.70
CA SER A 179 -29.54 3.93 23.49
C SER A 179 -31.04 3.69 23.75
N ARG A 180 -31.88 4.59 23.21
CA ARG A 180 -33.36 4.44 23.11
C ARG A 180 -33.81 3.73 21.82
N ARG A 181 -32.93 2.98 21.13
CA ARG A 181 -33.29 2.24 19.91
C ARG A 181 -33.57 0.77 20.22
N ALA A 182 -34.46 0.16 19.44
CA ALA A 182 -34.77 -1.26 19.56
C ALA A 182 -33.49 -2.10 19.30
N THR A 183 -33.03 -2.78 20.34
CA THR A 183 -31.75 -3.50 20.44
C THR A 183 -31.57 -4.61 19.41
N GLU A 184 -32.66 -5.10 18.82
CA GLU A 184 -32.65 -6.25 17.90
C GLU A 184 -32.15 -5.91 16.48
N LEU A 185 -32.21 -4.64 16.06
CA LEU A 185 -31.86 -4.23 14.69
C LEU A 185 -30.36 -3.97 14.46
N ASP A 186 -29.58 -3.78 15.53
CA ASP A 186 -28.15 -3.41 15.46
C ASP A 186 -27.21 -4.50 16.03
N ALA A 187 -27.73 -5.70 16.31
CA ALA A 187 -26.95 -6.82 16.82
C ALA A 187 -25.79 -7.18 15.86
N PRO A 188 -24.59 -7.49 16.38
CA PRO A 188 -23.47 -7.86 15.54
C PRO A 188 -23.75 -9.22 14.90
N ILE A 189 -23.77 -9.25 13.58
CA ILE A 189 -23.89 -10.43 12.73
C ILE A 189 -22.50 -10.77 12.24
N ALA A 190 -22.03 -11.97 12.58
CA ALA A 190 -20.85 -12.54 11.97
C ALA A 190 -21.28 -13.59 10.96
N MET A 191 -20.87 -13.40 9.71
CA MET A 191 -21.16 -14.28 8.59
C MET A 191 -19.87 -14.94 8.16
N GLN A 192 -19.87 -16.26 8.16
CA GLN A 192 -18.83 -17.04 7.53
C GLN A 192 -19.09 -17.11 6.03
N LEU A 193 -18.13 -16.67 5.23
CA LEU A 193 -18.20 -16.60 3.77
C LEU A 193 -17.29 -17.66 3.10
N ASP A 194 -16.68 -18.54 3.87
CA ASP A 194 -15.94 -19.71 3.39
C ASP A 194 -16.74 -21.00 3.68
N ASP A 195 -16.64 -21.98 2.78
CA ASP A 195 -17.31 -23.29 2.88
C ASP A 195 -16.59 -24.23 3.88
N ASN A 196 -16.06 -23.69 4.97
CA ASN A 196 -15.40 -24.50 6.00
C ASN A 196 -16.44 -25.12 6.93
N ASP A 197 -16.91 -26.30 6.51
CA ASP A 197 -17.93 -27.11 7.21
C ASP A 197 -17.38 -27.88 8.43
N ASP A 198 -16.05 -27.98 8.60
CA ASP A 198 -15.45 -28.75 9.69
C ASP A 198 -15.69 -28.11 11.07
N ASP A 199 -15.76 -26.77 11.12
CA ASP A 199 -15.98 -26.02 12.36
C ASP A 199 -16.60 -24.63 12.09
N PRO A 200 -17.88 -24.59 11.69
CA PRO A 200 -18.57 -23.36 11.33
C PRO A 200 -18.63 -22.35 12.47
N LEU A 201 -18.64 -21.08 12.10
CA LEU A 201 -18.86 -19.94 12.98
C LEU A 201 -20.29 -19.98 13.51
N LEU A 202 -20.42 -20.02 14.84
CA LEU A 202 -21.70 -20.13 15.52
C LEU A 202 -22.23 -18.76 15.96
N SER A 203 -21.37 -17.94 16.58
CA SER A 203 -21.77 -16.64 17.12
C SER A 203 -20.58 -15.71 17.35
N ILE A 204 -20.89 -14.42 17.51
CA ILE A 204 -19.95 -13.38 17.93
C ILE A 204 -20.44 -12.75 19.23
N TYR A 205 -19.53 -12.58 20.18
CA TYR A 205 -19.77 -11.84 21.42
C TYR A 205 -18.86 -10.61 21.44
N GLY A 206 -19.45 -9.43 21.26
CA GLY A 206 -18.73 -8.15 21.32
C GLY A 206 -18.66 -7.60 22.75
N GLY A 207 -17.46 -7.25 23.20
CA GLY A 207 -17.19 -6.41 24.38
C GLY A 207 -16.84 -4.96 23.97
N GLN A 208 -16.32 -4.18 24.94
CA GLN A 208 -15.90 -2.79 24.71
C GLN A 208 -14.65 -2.70 23.82
N ASP A 209 -13.64 -3.54 24.11
CA ASP A 209 -12.32 -3.46 23.47
C ASP A 209 -11.99 -4.67 22.59
N PHE A 210 -12.79 -5.73 22.66
CA PHE A 210 -12.56 -6.98 21.97
C PHE A 210 -13.87 -7.66 21.59
N ALA A 211 -13.82 -8.56 20.61
CA ALA A 211 -14.92 -9.46 20.28
C ALA A 211 -14.41 -10.89 20.17
N LEU A 212 -15.24 -11.85 20.58
CA LEU A 212 -14.94 -13.27 20.58
C LEU A 212 -15.80 -13.97 19.53
N LEU A 213 -15.18 -14.78 18.68
CA LEU A 213 -15.86 -15.55 17.63
C LEU A 213 -15.92 -17.00 18.07
N THR A 214 -17.10 -17.51 18.39
CA THR A 214 -17.27 -18.90 18.78
C THR A 214 -17.59 -19.77 17.57
N THR A 215 -16.94 -20.92 17.47
CA THR A 215 -17.30 -21.97 16.49
C THR A 215 -18.13 -23.08 17.14
N THR A 216 -18.71 -23.99 16.34
CA THR A 216 -19.45 -25.17 16.84
C THR A 216 -18.65 -26.06 17.78
N SER A 217 -17.33 -26.19 17.59
CA SER A 217 -16.47 -26.97 18.49
C SER A 217 -16.15 -26.24 19.80
N GLY A 218 -16.66 -25.01 19.99
CA GLY A 218 -16.43 -24.20 21.18
C GLY A 218 -15.08 -23.49 21.18
N LYS A 219 -14.36 -23.46 20.05
CA LYS A 219 -13.16 -22.62 19.91
C LYS A 219 -13.57 -21.16 19.84
N VAL A 220 -12.77 -20.31 20.49
CA VAL A 220 -12.92 -18.86 20.59
C VAL A 220 -11.81 -18.16 19.82
#